data_AF-A0A926GYI8-F1
#
_entry.id   AF-A0A926GYI8-F1
#
_cell.length_a   1.000
_cell.length_b   1.000
_cell.length_c   1.000
_cell.angle_alpha   90.00
_cell.angle_beta   90.00
_cell.angle_gamma   90.00
#
_symmetry.space_group_name_H-M   'P 1'
#
loop_
_entity.id
_entity.type
_entity.pdbx_description
1 polymer ?
#
loop_
_entity_poly.entity_id
_entity_poly.type
_entity_poly.pdbx_seq_one_letter_code
_entity_poly.pdbx_strand_id
1 'polypeptide(L)'
;GWFRNFAGYHRQFLEPKGSADCLGRCVWALGEAELGDLPPGTRLAVRSLLIGARQAASEISAPHATCYLLLGLSGLARDTGVRPLVEKGVERLISLWDTYSDNDWHWFEPQMTYDNARYCEALLRGGLAIGNDYAVAVAKKSLDFVTANSFNDAQGYLEPIGCRGWWKKDGEKARFDQQTIEAGAYVEAYRLFAETFGDAKYTRLAEHARDWFWGDNVHRLPLYDPDSGGCYDGLTAEGVNLNMGAESVLSYLLAETCAPASR
;
A
#
# COMPACT_ATOMS: atom_id res chain seq x y z
N GLY A 1 14.69 14.78 -9.85
CA GLY A 1 14.16 15.76 -8.89
C GLY A 1 12.80 15.28 -8.45
N TRP A 2 11.84 16.19 -8.29
CA TRP A 2 10.46 15.85 -7.97
C TRP A 2 9.67 15.46 -9.22
N PHE A 3 8.64 14.62 -9.04
CA PHE A 3 7.64 14.31 -10.07
C PHE A 3 6.43 15.22 -9.90
N ARG A 4 5.65 15.39 -10.97
CA ARG A 4 4.41 16.17 -10.99
C ARG A 4 3.25 15.20 -11.25
N ASN A 5 2.16 15.38 -10.54
CA ASN A 5 1.00 14.51 -10.47
C ASN A 5 -0.12 14.94 -11.42
N PHE A 6 -0.49 16.21 -11.42
CA PHE A 6 -1.66 16.68 -12.16
C PHE A 6 -1.29 17.24 -13.53
N ALA A 7 -1.78 16.59 -14.59
CA ALA A 7 -1.68 17.08 -15.96
C ALA A 7 -3.09 17.34 -16.53
N GLY A 8 -3.32 18.53 -17.08
CA GLY A 8 -4.57 18.85 -17.75
C GLY A 8 -4.69 18.14 -19.10
N TYR A 9 -5.86 18.26 -19.74
CA TYR A 9 -6.14 17.68 -21.07
C TYR A 9 -5.06 18.04 -22.12
N HIS A 10 -4.49 19.24 -22.04
CA HIS A 10 -3.43 19.71 -22.93
C HIS A 10 -2.02 19.17 -22.59
N ARG A 11 -1.90 18.19 -21.70
CA ARG A 11 -0.63 17.61 -21.20
C ARG A 11 0.31 18.63 -20.57
N GLN A 12 -0.26 19.70 -20.03
CA GLN A 12 0.45 20.68 -19.23
C GLN A 12 0.25 20.35 -17.76
N PHE A 13 1.35 20.35 -17.00
CA PHE A 13 1.27 20.16 -15.56
C PHE A 13 0.56 21.34 -14.91
N LEU A 14 -0.40 21.04 -14.04
CA LEU A 14 -1.25 22.01 -13.34
C LEU A 14 -0.60 22.52 -12.04
N GLU A 15 0.51 21.92 -11.65
CA GLU A 15 1.23 22.26 -10.43
C GLU A 15 2.73 22.48 -10.69
N PRO A 16 3.37 23.38 -9.91
CA PRO A 16 4.80 23.65 -10.05
C PRO A 16 5.67 22.50 -9.52
N LYS A 17 5.16 21.70 -8.60
CA LYS A 17 5.84 20.61 -7.90
C LYS A 17 4.80 19.61 -7.39
N GLY A 18 5.04 18.30 -7.52
CA GLY A 18 4.14 17.28 -6.96
C GLY A 18 4.30 17.08 -5.46
N SER A 19 3.38 16.31 -4.89
CA SER A 19 3.35 15.95 -3.46
C SER A 19 4.42 14.91 -3.09
N ALA A 20 4.65 14.73 -1.78
CA ALA A 20 5.49 13.65 -1.27
C ALA A 20 4.93 12.27 -1.67
N ASP A 21 3.61 12.12 -1.66
CA ASP A 21 2.92 10.91 -2.10
C ASP A 21 3.17 10.61 -3.58
N CYS A 22 3.06 11.61 -4.45
CA CYS A 22 3.39 11.47 -5.87
C CYS A 22 4.84 11.01 -6.05
N LEU A 23 5.78 11.65 -5.35
CA LEU A 23 7.19 11.26 -5.39
C LEU A 23 7.38 9.82 -4.87
N GLY A 24 6.76 9.45 -3.76
CA GLY A 24 6.82 8.11 -3.17
C GLY A 24 6.32 7.04 -4.14
N ARG A 25 5.13 7.24 -4.74
CA ARG A 25 4.56 6.31 -5.73
C ARG A 25 5.43 6.21 -7.00
N CYS A 26 6.01 7.32 -7.47
CA CYS A 26 6.96 7.27 -8.58
C CYS A 26 8.23 6.49 -8.23
N VAL A 27 8.79 6.70 -7.04
CA VAL A 27 9.96 5.92 -6.55
C VAL A 27 9.62 4.45 -6.41
N TRP A 28 8.42 4.13 -5.91
CA TRP A 28 7.93 2.76 -5.83
C TRP A 28 7.91 2.09 -7.20
N ALA A 29 7.20 2.70 -8.16
CA ALA A 29 7.10 2.16 -9.52
C ALA A 29 8.47 2.00 -10.20
N LEU A 30 9.38 2.97 -10.01
CA LEU A 30 10.73 2.89 -10.55
C LEU A 30 11.58 1.79 -9.90
N GLY A 31 11.41 1.56 -8.59
CA GLY A 31 12.09 0.49 -7.86
C GLY A 31 11.65 -0.89 -8.34
N GLU A 32 10.35 -1.12 -8.45
CA GLU A 32 9.79 -2.37 -9.00
C GLU A 32 10.24 -2.58 -10.47
N ALA A 33 10.23 -1.51 -11.27
CA ALA A 33 10.71 -1.53 -12.65
C ALA A 33 12.20 -1.91 -12.77
N GLU A 34 13.04 -1.42 -11.86
CA GLU A 34 14.48 -1.76 -11.83
C GLU A 34 14.74 -3.22 -11.44
N LEU A 35 13.90 -3.77 -10.56
CA LEU A 35 13.95 -5.19 -10.15
C LEU A 35 13.36 -6.13 -11.20
N GLY A 36 12.46 -5.64 -12.05
CA GLY A 36 11.81 -6.39 -13.10
C GLY A 36 12.66 -6.65 -14.34
N ASP A 37 12.17 -7.55 -15.20
CA ASP A 37 12.82 -7.85 -16.47
C ASP A 37 12.45 -6.83 -17.55
N LEU A 38 13.17 -5.69 -17.56
CA LEU A 38 13.01 -4.66 -18.57
C LEU A 38 14.05 -4.74 -19.70
N PRO A 39 13.67 -4.34 -20.94
CA PRO A 39 14.63 -4.13 -22.02
C PRO A 39 15.76 -3.17 -21.61
N PRO A 40 17.01 -3.37 -22.09
CA PRO A 40 18.17 -2.60 -21.63
C PRO A 40 18.00 -1.08 -21.72
N GLY A 41 17.41 -0.57 -22.81
CA GLY A 41 17.16 0.87 -22.99
C GLY A 41 16.18 1.44 -21.96
N THR A 42 15.11 0.69 -21.65
CA THR A 42 14.13 1.08 -20.63
C THR A 42 14.76 1.05 -19.24
N ARG A 43 15.55 0.00 -18.93
CA ARG A 43 16.25 -0.10 -17.64
C ARG A 43 17.21 1.08 -17.41
N LEU A 44 17.95 1.51 -18.45
CA LEU A 44 18.80 2.70 -18.36
C LEU A 44 18.00 3.97 -18.02
N ALA A 45 16.83 4.17 -18.64
CA ALA A 45 15.96 5.30 -18.34
C ALA A 45 15.44 5.23 -16.89
N VAL A 46 14.99 4.07 -16.42
CA VAL A 46 14.54 3.83 -15.04
C VAL A 46 15.64 4.18 -14.04
N ARG A 47 16.86 3.67 -14.23
CA ARG A 47 18.03 4.00 -13.40
C ARG A 47 18.32 5.50 -13.37
N SER A 48 18.30 6.14 -14.54
CA SER A 48 18.52 7.59 -14.62
C SER A 48 17.47 8.37 -13.84
N LEU A 49 16.20 7.93 -13.87
CA LEU A 49 15.12 8.55 -13.11
C LEU A 49 15.28 8.33 -11.59
N LEU A 50 15.64 7.12 -11.16
CA LEU A 50 15.92 6.80 -9.74
C LEU A 50 17.08 7.65 -9.20
N ILE A 51 18.19 7.71 -9.92
CA ILE A 51 19.35 8.54 -9.54
C ILE A 51 18.93 10.00 -9.46
N GLY A 52 18.19 10.50 -10.46
CA GLY A 52 17.68 11.86 -10.46
C GLY A 52 16.72 12.16 -9.31
N ALA A 53 15.95 11.17 -8.83
CA ALA A 53 15.00 11.31 -7.74
C ALA A 53 15.65 11.23 -6.34
N ARG A 54 16.87 10.70 -6.23
CA ARG A 54 17.54 10.38 -4.94
C ARG A 54 17.51 11.53 -3.92
N GLN A 55 17.88 12.74 -4.35
CA GLN A 55 17.88 13.91 -3.46
C GLN A 55 16.46 14.22 -2.95
N ALA A 56 15.46 14.22 -3.83
CA ALA A 56 14.07 14.47 -3.44
C ALA A 56 13.54 13.34 -2.53
N ALA A 57 13.88 12.08 -2.83
CA ALA A 57 13.51 10.92 -2.01
C ALA A 57 14.08 11.04 -0.59
N SER A 58 15.29 11.60 -0.44
CA SER A 58 15.89 11.85 0.87
C SER A 58 15.14 12.89 1.72
N GLU A 59 14.28 13.72 1.10
CA GLU A 59 13.47 14.73 1.78
C GLU A 59 12.11 14.18 2.25
N ILE A 60 11.75 12.95 1.87
CA ILE A 60 10.49 12.32 2.29
C ILE A 60 10.50 12.10 3.82
N SER A 61 9.45 12.60 4.46
CA SER A 61 9.16 12.41 5.90
C SER A 61 7.69 12.09 6.18
N ALA A 62 6.82 12.32 5.19
CA ALA A 62 5.40 12.00 5.27
C ALA A 62 5.23 10.47 5.40
N PRO A 63 4.39 9.98 6.32
CA PRO A 63 4.26 8.56 6.61
C PRO A 63 3.92 7.67 5.40
N HIS A 64 2.85 7.95 4.65
CA HIS A 64 2.49 7.20 3.43
C HIS A 64 3.59 7.24 2.36
N ALA A 65 4.12 8.43 2.06
CA ALA A 65 5.24 8.58 1.12
C ALA A 65 6.49 7.78 1.52
N THR A 66 6.74 7.64 2.83
CA THR A 66 7.83 6.81 3.36
C THR A 66 7.57 5.34 3.09
N CYS A 67 6.32 4.89 3.24
CA CYS A 67 5.92 3.53 2.90
C CYS A 67 6.18 3.24 1.42
N TYR A 68 5.73 4.10 0.50
CA TYR A 68 5.97 3.91 -0.94
C TYR A 68 7.47 3.91 -1.29
N LEU A 69 8.27 4.78 -0.66
CA LEU A 69 9.72 4.77 -0.82
C LEU A 69 10.32 3.41 -0.43
N LEU A 70 9.92 2.86 0.72
CA LEU A 70 10.40 1.56 1.19
C LEU A 70 9.94 0.42 0.27
N LEU A 71 8.71 0.45 -0.22
CA LEU A 71 8.20 -0.58 -1.13
C LEU A 71 9.07 -0.69 -2.39
N GLY A 72 9.46 0.44 -2.99
CA GLY A 72 10.34 0.45 -4.18
C GLY A 72 11.82 0.19 -3.91
N LEU A 73 12.35 0.69 -2.80
CA LEU A 73 13.80 0.69 -2.60
C LEU A 73 14.34 -0.50 -1.79
N SER A 74 13.49 -1.21 -1.05
CA SER A 74 13.95 -2.31 -0.17
C SER A 74 14.64 -3.43 -0.95
N GLY A 75 14.12 -3.81 -2.13
CA GLY A 75 14.76 -4.82 -2.99
C GLY A 75 16.12 -4.38 -3.56
N LEU A 76 16.40 -3.07 -3.53
CA LEU A 76 17.64 -2.46 -4.01
C LEU A 76 18.61 -2.10 -2.88
N ALA A 77 18.34 -2.49 -1.62
CA ALA A 77 19.14 -2.10 -0.45
C ALA A 77 20.59 -2.61 -0.45
N ARG A 78 20.99 -3.48 -1.39
CA ARG A 78 22.39 -3.85 -1.61
C ARG A 78 23.20 -2.73 -2.27
N ASP A 79 22.55 -1.80 -2.99
CA ASP A 79 23.18 -0.59 -3.51
C ASP A 79 23.47 0.38 -2.35
N THR A 80 24.74 0.73 -2.16
CA THR A 80 25.21 1.62 -1.09
C THR A 80 24.67 3.04 -1.19
N GLY A 81 24.23 3.47 -2.37
CA GLY A 81 23.54 4.73 -2.59
C GLY A 81 22.04 4.70 -2.30
N VAL A 82 21.44 3.52 -2.17
CA VAL A 82 20.02 3.32 -1.87
C VAL A 82 19.81 2.94 -0.40
N ARG A 83 20.69 2.10 0.15
CA ARG A 83 20.61 1.60 1.53
C ARG A 83 20.32 2.69 2.58
N PRO A 84 20.98 3.87 2.57
CA PRO A 84 20.71 4.91 3.57
C PRO A 84 19.27 5.45 3.52
N LEU A 85 18.62 5.44 2.34
CA LEU A 85 17.23 5.85 2.20
C LEU A 85 16.28 4.80 2.82
N VAL A 86 16.60 3.51 2.66
CA VAL A 86 15.84 2.42 3.27
C VAL A 86 15.99 2.46 4.79
N GLU A 87 17.21 2.61 5.30
CA GLU A 87 17.48 2.73 6.74
C GLU A 87 16.73 3.92 7.35
N LYS A 88 16.79 5.10 6.72
CA LYS A 88 16.04 6.28 7.14
C LYS A 88 14.52 6.06 7.13
N GLY A 89 13.99 5.39 6.10
CA GLY A 89 12.56 5.11 6.00
C GLY A 89 12.08 4.15 7.09
N VAL A 90 12.84 3.09 7.36
CA VAL A 90 12.55 2.15 8.45
C VAL A 90 12.61 2.87 9.81
N GLU A 91 13.66 3.65 10.07
CA GLU A 91 13.77 4.45 11.29
C GLU A 91 12.59 5.40 11.47
N ARG A 92 12.14 6.04 10.38
CA ARG A 92 10.99 6.94 10.40
C ARG A 92 9.70 6.22 10.83
N LEU A 93 9.41 5.06 10.26
CA LEU A 93 8.21 4.28 10.62
C LEU A 93 8.29 3.71 12.05
N ILE A 94 9.47 3.26 12.47
CA ILE A 94 9.69 2.83 13.87
C ILE A 94 9.48 3.99 14.84
N SER A 95 10.03 5.17 14.55
CA SER A 95 9.83 6.35 15.40
C SER A 95 8.35 6.72 15.54
N LEU A 96 7.57 6.59 14.46
CA LEU A 96 6.12 6.79 14.50
C LEU A 96 5.43 5.74 15.38
N TRP A 97 5.78 4.46 15.22
CA TRP A 97 5.30 3.38 16.06
C TRP A 97 5.60 3.62 17.54
N ASP A 98 6.84 3.93 17.90
CA ASP A 98 7.27 4.15 19.28
C ASP A 98 6.59 5.38 19.91
N THR A 99 6.15 6.34 19.09
CA THR A 99 5.46 7.55 19.54
C THR A 99 3.97 7.33 19.80
N TYR A 100 3.29 6.61 18.89
CA TYR A 100 1.82 6.58 18.87
C TYR A 100 1.23 5.25 19.33
N SER A 101 2.00 4.16 19.28
CA SER A 101 1.52 2.86 19.71
C SER A 101 1.46 2.74 21.23
N ASP A 102 0.46 2.03 21.73
CA ASP A 102 0.36 1.64 23.14
C ASP A 102 -0.28 0.26 23.29
N ASN A 103 -0.90 -0.03 24.45
CA ASN A 103 -1.51 -1.33 24.73
C ASN A 103 -2.79 -1.58 23.93
N ASP A 104 -3.54 -0.54 23.56
CA ASP A 104 -4.85 -0.64 22.92
C ASP A 104 -4.81 -0.18 21.45
N TRP A 105 -3.82 0.62 21.10
CA TRP A 105 -3.62 1.20 19.77
C TRP A 105 -2.27 0.77 19.21
N HIS A 106 -2.26 -0.30 18.41
CA HIS A 106 -1.05 -0.82 17.78
C HIS A 106 -0.84 -0.22 16.39
N TRP A 107 -0.69 1.11 16.32
CA TRP A 107 -0.59 1.83 15.06
C TRP A 107 0.40 3.00 15.08
N PHE A 108 0.82 3.41 13.87
CA PHE A 108 1.89 4.40 13.62
C PHE A 108 1.45 5.86 13.76
N GLU A 109 0.15 6.12 13.83
CA GLU A 109 -0.41 7.47 13.81
C GLU A 109 -1.62 7.54 14.76
N PRO A 110 -2.06 8.72 15.23
CA PRO A 110 -3.24 8.84 16.08
C PRO A 110 -4.57 8.55 15.33
N GLN A 111 -4.49 8.36 14.02
CA GLN A 111 -5.62 8.03 13.15
C GLN A 111 -5.14 7.12 12.01
N MET A 112 -5.87 6.05 11.74
CA MET A 112 -5.72 5.26 10.52
C MET A 112 -6.52 5.90 9.39
N THR A 113 -5.92 6.00 8.22
CA THR A 113 -6.54 6.65 7.05
C THR A 113 -6.68 5.64 5.90
N TYR A 114 -5.98 5.88 4.79
CA TYR A 114 -6.01 5.06 3.58
C TYR A 114 -4.77 4.18 3.49
N ASP A 115 -4.86 3.14 2.65
CA ASP A 115 -3.72 2.30 2.24
C ASP A 115 -2.92 1.71 3.43
N ASN A 116 -3.60 1.48 4.56
CA ASN A 116 -2.96 1.17 5.85
C ASN A 116 -2.07 -0.08 5.78
N ALA A 117 -2.48 -1.11 5.02
CA ALA A 117 -1.69 -2.33 4.88
C ALA A 117 -0.27 -2.06 4.31
N ARG A 118 -0.06 -0.95 3.58
CA ARG A 118 1.28 -0.57 3.08
C ARG A 118 2.25 -0.17 4.16
N TYR A 119 1.81 0.30 5.33
CA TYR A 119 2.72 0.53 6.46
C TYR A 119 3.37 -0.78 6.90
N CYS A 120 2.55 -1.81 7.02
CA CYS A 120 2.98 -3.12 7.48
C CYS A 120 3.88 -3.79 6.42
N GLU A 121 3.46 -3.74 5.15
CA GLU A 121 4.22 -4.28 4.04
C GLU A 121 5.58 -3.57 3.87
N ALA A 122 5.58 -2.23 3.83
CA ALA A 122 6.77 -1.42 3.67
C ALA A 122 7.78 -1.66 4.79
N LEU A 123 7.31 -1.71 6.04
CA LEU A 123 8.17 -1.93 7.19
C LEU A 123 8.73 -3.36 7.21
N LEU A 124 7.96 -4.36 6.78
CA LEU A 124 8.45 -5.73 6.64
C LEU A 124 9.54 -5.81 5.56
N ARG A 125 9.27 -5.30 4.34
CA ARG A 125 10.24 -5.28 3.24
C ARG A 125 11.54 -4.56 3.65
N GLY A 126 11.41 -3.37 4.24
CA GLY A 126 12.55 -2.57 4.68
C GLY A 126 13.34 -3.23 5.80
N GLY A 127 12.65 -3.76 6.82
CA GLY A 127 13.26 -4.45 7.95
C GLY A 127 14.06 -5.69 7.52
N LEU A 128 13.50 -6.53 6.65
CA LEU A 128 14.20 -7.67 6.08
C LEU A 128 15.42 -7.24 5.26
N ALA A 129 15.28 -6.19 4.45
CA ALA A 129 16.35 -5.73 3.55
C ALA A 129 17.60 -5.22 4.29
N ILE A 130 17.44 -4.67 5.50
CA ILE A 130 18.55 -4.13 6.30
C ILE A 130 18.90 -5.00 7.53
N GLY A 131 18.17 -6.08 7.78
CA GLY A 131 18.37 -6.97 8.93
C GLY A 131 17.94 -6.34 10.26
N ASN A 132 16.81 -5.63 10.29
CA ASN A 132 16.26 -5.02 11.49
C ASN A 132 15.09 -5.86 12.04
N ASP A 133 15.38 -6.71 13.03
CA ASP A 133 14.38 -7.60 13.63
C ASP A 133 13.25 -6.87 14.37
N TYR A 134 13.53 -5.68 14.93
CA TYR A 134 12.50 -4.86 15.58
C TYR A 134 11.48 -4.35 14.56
N ALA A 135 11.93 -3.88 13.39
CA ALA A 135 11.06 -3.48 12.29
C ALA A 135 10.15 -4.64 11.84
N VAL A 136 10.71 -5.85 11.71
CA VAL A 136 9.97 -7.06 11.34
C VAL A 136 8.90 -7.39 12.39
N ALA A 137 9.24 -7.31 13.68
CA ALA A 137 8.29 -7.55 14.77
C ALA A 137 7.16 -6.50 14.79
N VAL A 138 7.49 -5.22 14.60
CA VAL A 138 6.51 -4.13 14.52
C VAL A 138 5.58 -4.33 13.33
N ALA A 139 6.11 -4.66 12.14
CA ALA A 139 5.32 -4.91 10.94
C ALA A 139 4.29 -6.02 11.15
N LYS A 140 4.66 -7.09 11.87
CA LYS A 140 3.74 -8.17 12.24
C LYS A 140 2.69 -7.72 13.25
N LYS A 141 3.10 -7.00 14.29
CA LYS A 141 2.17 -6.53 15.33
C LYS A 141 1.16 -5.53 14.76
N SER A 142 1.57 -4.64 13.88
CA SER A 142 0.70 -3.69 13.19
C SER A 142 -0.23 -4.38 12.20
N LEU A 143 0.25 -5.39 11.45
CA LEU A 143 -0.61 -6.14 10.53
C LEU A 143 -1.67 -6.94 11.28
N ASP A 144 -1.29 -7.64 12.36
CA ASP A 144 -2.24 -8.39 13.18
C ASP A 144 -3.33 -7.44 13.76
N PHE A 145 -2.97 -6.21 14.16
CA PHE A 145 -3.92 -5.21 14.64
C PHE A 145 -4.87 -4.70 13.54
N VAL A 146 -4.33 -4.31 12.38
CA VAL A 146 -5.17 -3.77 11.30
C VAL A 146 -6.09 -4.85 10.71
N THR A 147 -5.62 -6.11 10.68
CA THR A 147 -6.41 -7.29 10.29
C THR A 147 -7.61 -7.46 11.21
N ALA A 148 -7.38 -7.50 12.53
CA ALA A 148 -8.43 -7.72 13.53
C ALA A 148 -9.53 -6.63 13.51
N ASN A 149 -9.24 -5.46 12.95
CA ASN A 149 -10.18 -4.34 12.88
C ASN A 149 -10.73 -4.09 11.46
N SER A 150 -10.19 -4.78 10.45
CA SER A 150 -10.60 -4.64 9.04
C SER A 150 -11.16 -5.93 8.46
N PHE A 151 -11.39 -6.95 9.28
CA PHE A 151 -12.11 -8.17 8.91
C PHE A 151 -13.34 -8.33 9.80
N ASN A 152 -14.47 -8.66 9.17
CA ASN A 152 -15.67 -9.04 9.89
C ASN A 152 -15.65 -10.56 10.09
N ASP A 153 -15.10 -11.03 11.21
CA ASP A 153 -14.97 -12.46 11.52
C ASP A 153 -16.31 -13.21 11.50
N ALA A 154 -17.41 -12.54 11.85
CA ALA A 154 -18.74 -13.16 11.87
C ALA A 154 -19.28 -13.44 10.46
N GLN A 155 -18.88 -12.64 9.47
CA GLN A 155 -19.41 -12.70 8.09
C GLN A 155 -18.36 -13.08 7.04
N GLY A 156 -17.10 -13.18 7.44
CA GLY A 156 -16.00 -13.74 6.65
C GLY A 156 -15.44 -12.81 5.57
N TYR A 157 -15.69 -11.50 5.61
CA TYR A 157 -15.26 -10.57 4.57
C TYR A 157 -14.36 -9.43 5.08
N LEU A 158 -13.59 -8.86 4.16
CA LEU A 158 -12.80 -7.65 4.39
C LEU A 158 -13.72 -6.42 4.52
N GLU A 159 -13.58 -5.67 5.61
CA GLU A 159 -14.26 -4.40 5.86
C GLU A 159 -13.22 -3.31 6.19
N PRO A 160 -12.53 -2.77 5.16
CA PRO A 160 -11.48 -1.78 5.37
C PRO A 160 -12.05 -0.48 5.94
N ILE A 161 -11.16 0.36 6.44
CA ILE A 161 -11.50 1.65 7.03
C ILE A 161 -12.00 2.58 5.92
N GLY A 162 -13.18 3.13 6.11
CA GLY A 162 -13.82 4.05 5.18
C GLY A 162 -13.19 5.44 5.15
N CYS A 163 -13.11 6.04 3.96
CA CYS A 163 -12.49 7.36 3.78
C CYS A 163 -13.33 8.53 4.28
N ARG A 164 -14.62 8.30 4.51
CA ARG A 164 -15.52 9.28 5.13
C ARG A 164 -15.53 9.12 6.65
N GLY A 165 -14.51 9.70 7.28
CA GLY A 165 -14.42 9.81 8.74
C GLY A 165 -13.18 9.15 9.33
N TRP A 166 -12.56 8.21 8.59
CA TRP A 166 -11.36 7.48 9.01
C TRP A 166 -11.54 6.77 10.35
N TRP A 167 -10.46 6.29 10.96
CA TRP A 167 -10.51 5.73 12.31
C TRP A 167 -9.51 6.40 13.23
N LYS A 168 -10.01 7.28 14.11
CA LYS A 168 -9.21 7.92 15.15
C LYS A 168 -9.07 6.99 16.34
N LYS A 169 -7.93 7.05 17.01
CA LYS A 169 -7.77 6.45 18.33
C LYS A 169 -8.87 6.95 19.27
N ASP A 170 -9.45 6.02 20.04
CA ASP A 170 -10.60 6.24 20.93
C ASP A 170 -11.91 6.67 20.22
N GLY A 171 -11.93 6.64 18.89
CA GLY A 171 -13.10 6.92 18.06
C GLY A 171 -13.66 5.68 17.37
N GLU A 172 -14.74 5.89 16.62
CA GLU A 172 -15.37 4.84 15.82
C GLU A 172 -14.68 4.70 14.46
N LYS A 173 -14.53 3.44 14.01
CA LYS A 173 -14.04 3.12 12.67
C LYS A 173 -15.10 3.50 11.64
N ALA A 174 -14.78 4.40 10.72
CA ALA A 174 -15.61 4.64 9.55
C ALA A 174 -15.76 3.34 8.73
N ARG A 175 -17.00 2.97 8.41
CA ARG A 175 -17.31 1.69 7.74
C ARG A 175 -17.46 1.80 6.23
N PHE A 176 -17.68 2.99 5.69
CA PHE A 176 -18.08 3.22 4.30
C PHE A 176 -17.24 4.29 3.60
N ASP A 177 -17.40 4.33 2.28
CA ASP A 177 -16.44 4.93 1.36
C ASP A 177 -15.11 4.15 1.44
N GLN A 178 -15.24 2.81 1.48
CA GLN A 178 -14.12 1.86 1.36
C GLN A 178 -13.57 1.97 -0.06
N GLN A 179 -12.25 2.10 -0.23
CA GLN A 179 -11.65 2.24 -1.55
C GLN A 179 -10.96 0.94 -1.97
N THR A 180 -10.75 0.79 -3.27
CA THR A 180 -10.10 -0.39 -3.84
C THR A 180 -8.64 -0.52 -3.41
N ILE A 181 -7.93 0.61 -3.23
CA ILE A 181 -6.51 0.62 -2.88
C ILE A 181 -6.25 -0.09 -1.55
N GLU A 182 -7.17 0.01 -0.59
CA GLU A 182 -7.08 -0.71 0.67
C GLU A 182 -7.14 -2.22 0.43
N ALA A 183 -8.14 -2.69 -0.32
CA ALA A 183 -8.31 -4.11 -0.61
C ALA A 183 -7.09 -4.67 -1.35
N GLY A 184 -6.58 -3.98 -2.37
CA GLY A 184 -5.36 -4.39 -3.07
C GLY A 184 -4.13 -4.43 -2.16
N ALA A 185 -3.96 -3.42 -1.30
CA ALA A 185 -2.86 -3.39 -0.34
C ALA A 185 -2.92 -4.52 0.69
N TYR A 186 -4.13 -4.92 1.12
CA TYR A 186 -4.30 -6.08 1.98
C TYR A 186 -3.85 -7.36 1.29
N VAL A 187 -4.24 -7.58 0.03
CA VAL A 187 -3.83 -8.78 -0.73
C VAL A 187 -2.30 -8.87 -0.81
N GLU A 188 -1.64 -7.80 -1.23
CA GLU A 188 -0.17 -7.76 -1.37
C GLU A 188 0.54 -7.93 -0.02
N ALA A 189 0.10 -7.23 1.03
CA ALA A 189 0.68 -7.37 2.36
C ALA A 189 0.52 -8.81 2.88
N TYR A 190 -0.67 -9.38 2.83
CA TYR A 190 -0.88 -10.75 3.29
C TYR A 190 -0.06 -11.78 2.51
N ARG A 191 0.14 -11.58 1.20
CA ARG A 191 1.02 -12.45 0.41
C ARG A 191 2.46 -12.39 0.89
N LEU A 192 3.01 -11.19 1.05
CA LEU A 192 4.36 -11.01 1.57
C LEU A 192 4.54 -11.65 2.96
N PHE A 193 3.54 -11.52 3.83
CA PHE A 193 3.57 -12.11 5.17
C PHE A 193 3.43 -13.63 5.15
N ALA A 194 2.61 -14.20 4.27
CA ALA A 194 2.54 -15.65 4.04
C ALA A 194 3.90 -16.20 3.60
N GLU A 195 4.54 -15.56 2.63
CA GLU A 195 5.86 -15.97 2.11
C GLU A 195 6.96 -15.85 3.16
N THR A 196 6.94 -14.78 3.94
CA THR A 196 7.96 -14.49 4.95
C THR A 196 7.85 -15.41 6.16
N PHE A 197 6.63 -15.63 6.66
CA PHE A 197 6.41 -16.32 7.94
C PHE A 197 5.89 -17.75 7.81
N GLY A 198 5.45 -18.17 6.61
CA GLY A 198 4.92 -19.51 6.36
C GLY A 198 3.57 -19.80 7.05
N ASP A 199 2.88 -18.79 7.56
CA ASP A 199 1.59 -18.94 8.24
C ASP A 199 0.44 -18.94 7.22
N ALA A 200 -0.21 -20.09 7.05
CA ALA A 200 -1.31 -20.30 6.12
C ALA A 200 -2.53 -19.40 6.38
N LYS A 201 -2.64 -18.75 7.55
CA LYS A 201 -3.69 -17.76 7.80
C LYS A 201 -3.61 -16.58 6.83
N TYR A 202 -2.40 -16.12 6.50
CA TYR A 202 -2.22 -14.96 5.62
C TYR A 202 -2.60 -15.30 4.17
N THR A 203 -2.38 -16.54 3.73
CA THR A 203 -2.88 -17.03 2.44
C THR A 203 -4.40 -16.89 2.35
N ARG A 204 -5.14 -17.37 3.36
CA ARG A 204 -6.60 -17.26 3.40
C ARG A 204 -7.07 -15.80 3.46
N LEU A 205 -6.41 -14.97 4.28
CA LEU A 205 -6.75 -13.54 4.38
C LEU A 205 -6.55 -12.81 3.05
N ALA A 206 -5.50 -13.13 2.29
CA ALA A 206 -5.31 -12.59 0.95
C ALA A 206 -6.41 -13.01 -0.03
N GLU A 207 -6.92 -14.25 0.07
CA GLU A 207 -8.04 -14.71 -0.77
C GLU A 207 -9.32 -13.95 -0.45
N HIS A 208 -9.67 -13.79 0.82
CA HIS A 208 -10.84 -12.99 1.21
C HIS A 208 -10.72 -11.50 0.86
N ALA A 209 -9.51 -10.93 1.01
CA ALA A 209 -9.27 -9.55 0.62
C ALA A 209 -9.41 -9.35 -0.90
N ARG A 210 -9.02 -10.35 -1.70
CA ARG A 210 -9.26 -10.36 -3.15
C ARG A 210 -10.75 -10.50 -3.47
N ASP A 211 -11.45 -11.40 -2.78
CA ASP A 211 -12.86 -11.68 -3.06
C ASP A 211 -13.77 -10.47 -2.76
N TRP A 212 -13.28 -9.47 -2.00
CA TRP A 212 -13.93 -8.17 -1.86
C TRP A 212 -14.25 -7.50 -3.20
N PHE A 213 -13.34 -7.60 -4.19
CA PHE A 213 -13.57 -7.09 -5.56
C PHE A 213 -14.68 -7.83 -6.30
N TRP A 214 -14.92 -9.10 -5.92
CA TRP A 214 -15.92 -9.99 -6.51
C TRP A 214 -17.26 -10.00 -5.77
N GLY A 215 -17.37 -9.20 -4.70
CA GLY A 215 -18.60 -9.07 -3.93
C GLY A 215 -18.61 -9.80 -2.59
N ASP A 216 -17.50 -10.35 -2.12
CA ASP A 216 -17.36 -10.75 -0.72
C ASP A 216 -17.12 -9.51 0.16
N ASN A 217 -18.16 -8.69 0.28
CA ASN A 217 -18.17 -7.44 1.03
C ASN A 217 -19.54 -7.18 1.66
N VAL A 218 -19.63 -6.09 2.44
CA VAL A 218 -20.83 -5.75 3.25
C VAL A 218 -22.13 -5.67 2.44
N HIS A 219 -22.06 -5.27 1.16
CA HIS A 219 -23.24 -5.14 0.30
C HIS A 219 -23.49 -6.35 -0.61
N ARG A 220 -22.56 -7.31 -0.65
CA ARG A 220 -22.61 -8.45 -1.58
C ARG A 220 -22.65 -8.00 -3.05
N LEU A 221 -21.96 -6.92 -3.38
CA LEU A 221 -21.91 -6.32 -4.71
C LEU A 221 -20.49 -6.37 -5.28
N PRO A 222 -20.28 -6.85 -6.52
CA PRO A 222 -18.96 -6.84 -7.14
C PRO A 222 -18.52 -5.40 -7.43
N LEU A 223 -17.22 -5.15 -7.27
CA LEU A 223 -16.58 -3.91 -7.72
C LEU A 223 -15.90 -4.08 -9.08
N TYR A 224 -15.43 -5.28 -9.40
CA TYR A 224 -14.94 -5.58 -10.75
C TYR A 224 -16.11 -5.86 -11.70
N ASP A 225 -16.09 -5.23 -12.87
CA ASP A 225 -17.05 -5.45 -13.94
C ASP A 225 -16.37 -6.26 -15.08
N PRO A 226 -16.71 -7.56 -15.24
CA PRO A 226 -16.09 -8.41 -16.26
C PRO A 226 -16.49 -8.03 -17.69
N ASP A 227 -17.61 -7.32 -17.89
CA ASP A 227 -18.08 -6.96 -19.23
C ASP A 227 -17.26 -5.79 -19.81
N SER A 228 -16.94 -4.80 -18.98
CA SER A 228 -16.11 -3.65 -19.37
C SER A 228 -14.62 -3.84 -19.09
N GLY A 229 -14.26 -4.76 -18.20
CA GLY A 229 -12.92 -4.87 -17.63
C GLY A 229 -12.57 -3.74 -16.64
N GLY A 230 -13.55 -2.91 -16.28
CA GLY A 230 -13.40 -1.83 -15.32
C GLY A 230 -13.50 -2.31 -13.87
N CYS A 231 -13.06 -1.46 -12.94
CA CYS A 231 -13.27 -1.64 -11.51
C CYS A 231 -13.84 -0.35 -10.94
N TYR A 232 -14.91 -0.48 -10.17
CA TYR A 232 -15.54 0.62 -9.46
C TYR A 232 -14.63 1.15 -8.34
N ASP A 233 -14.69 2.46 -8.07
CA ASP A 233 -13.74 3.16 -7.19
C ASP A 233 -13.86 2.78 -5.71
N GLY A 234 -15.01 2.26 -5.29
CA GLY A 234 -15.22 1.90 -3.90
C GLY A 234 -16.65 1.58 -3.52
N LEU A 235 -16.86 1.41 -2.22
CA LEU A 235 -18.12 0.97 -1.62
C LEU A 235 -18.61 2.01 -0.60
N THR A 236 -19.72 2.67 -0.91
CA THR A 236 -20.39 3.68 -0.07
C THR A 236 -21.47 3.03 0.79
N ALA A 237 -22.15 3.81 1.65
CA ALA A 237 -23.27 3.32 2.44
C ALA A 237 -24.45 2.85 1.57
N GLU A 238 -24.62 3.45 0.40
CA GLU A 238 -25.71 3.20 -0.54
C GLU A 238 -25.40 2.11 -1.59
N GLY A 239 -24.14 1.67 -1.69
CA GLY A 239 -23.72 0.64 -2.64
C GLY A 239 -22.39 0.98 -3.31
N VAL A 240 -22.24 0.60 -4.57
CA VAL A 240 -21.00 0.78 -5.32
C VAL A 240 -20.89 2.22 -5.84
N ASN A 241 -19.71 2.82 -5.70
CA ASN A 241 -19.37 4.06 -6.39
C ASN A 241 -19.12 3.77 -7.88
N LEU A 242 -20.00 4.25 -8.75
CA LEU A 242 -20.00 3.92 -10.17
C LEU A 242 -18.84 4.51 -10.99
N ASN A 243 -17.99 5.34 -10.39
CA ASN A 243 -16.76 5.80 -11.05
C ASN A 243 -15.78 4.63 -11.23
N MET A 244 -15.04 4.64 -12.33
CA MET A 244 -14.02 3.62 -12.64
C MET A 244 -12.70 4.29 -13.03
N GLY A 245 -11.96 4.77 -12.04
CA GLY A 245 -10.64 5.36 -12.22
C GLY A 245 -9.56 4.36 -12.60
N ALA A 246 -8.42 4.87 -13.08
CA ALA A 246 -7.26 4.02 -13.34
C ALA A 246 -6.71 3.37 -12.06
N GLU A 247 -6.82 4.04 -10.92
CA GLU A 247 -6.31 3.55 -9.63
C GLU A 247 -7.06 2.29 -9.17
N SER A 248 -8.39 2.25 -9.33
CA SER A 248 -9.22 1.10 -8.97
C SER A 248 -8.95 -0.09 -9.86
N VAL A 249 -8.84 0.12 -11.17
CA VAL A 249 -8.45 -0.94 -12.12
C VAL A 249 -7.06 -1.50 -11.81
N LEU A 250 -6.06 -0.63 -11.59
CA LEU A 250 -4.70 -1.08 -11.26
C LEU A 250 -4.67 -1.84 -9.93
N SER A 251 -5.40 -1.36 -8.92
CA SER A 251 -5.49 -2.02 -7.62
C SER A 251 -6.08 -3.42 -7.72
N TYR A 252 -7.15 -3.59 -8.49
CA TYR A 252 -7.73 -4.90 -8.79
C TYR A 252 -6.74 -5.81 -9.53
N LEU A 253 -6.11 -5.32 -10.62
CA LEU A 253 -5.18 -6.12 -11.41
C LEU A 253 -3.98 -6.60 -10.58
N LEU A 254 -3.43 -5.73 -9.73
CA LEU A 254 -2.35 -6.11 -8.81
C LEU A 254 -2.82 -7.20 -7.85
N ALA A 255 -4.00 -7.04 -7.23
CA ALA A 255 -4.59 -8.04 -6.34
C ALA A 255 -4.76 -9.41 -7.04
N GLU A 256 -5.28 -9.43 -8.26
CA GLU A 256 -5.45 -10.65 -9.06
C GLU A 256 -4.12 -11.32 -9.40
N THR A 257 -3.10 -10.54 -9.76
CA THR A 257 -1.78 -11.12 -10.11
C THR A 257 -0.99 -11.62 -8.91
N CYS A 258 -1.25 -11.08 -7.72
CA CYS A 258 -0.63 -11.51 -6.47
C CYS A 258 -1.32 -12.74 -5.84
N ALA A 259 -2.60 -12.95 -6.13
CA ALA A 259 -3.31 -14.12 -5.65
C ALA A 259 -2.93 -15.37 -6.48
N PRO A 260 -2.75 -16.54 -5.84
CA PRO A 260 -2.62 -17.79 -6.57
C PRO A 260 -3.89 -17.96 -7.39
N ALA A 261 -3.74 -18.29 -8.68
CA ALA A 261 -4.86 -18.52 -9.57
C ALA A 261 -5.90 -19.40 -8.87
N SER A 262 -7.11 -18.89 -8.68
CA SER A 262 -8.24 -19.68 -8.24
C SER A 262 -8.41 -20.80 -9.26
N ARG A 263 -8.39 -22.06 -8.80
CA ARG A 263 -8.57 -23.23 -9.66
C ARG A 263 -9.95 -23.27 -10.29
#